data_AF-A0A6G0HT14-F1
#
_entry.id   AF-A0A6G0HT14-F1
#
_cell.length_a   1.000
_cell.length_b   1.000
_cell.length_c   1.000
_cell.angle_alpha   90.00
_cell.angle_beta   90.00
_cell.angle_gamma   90.00
#
_symmetry.space_group_name_H-M   'P 1'
#
loop_
_entity.id
_entity.type
_entity.pdbx_description
1 polymer ?
#
loop_
_entity_poly.entity_id
_entity_poly.type
_entity_poly.pdbx_seq_one_letter_code
_entity_poly.pdbx_strand_id
1 'polypeptide(L)'
;MKSSNSRPSRVGRNPFIHELKFTLREKLKIGLMSVTVFPVRLLLVSFFMLLAWPFAFTASLGRSEFVIEPQSWWRRFIDLCLRVIMRAMWFCGGFHWIKVKGERAAPSEAPILTVAPHSSYFDAIPVTMTMCSIVTKLESSSIPVWGTLISYIRPVFVFRSDQDSRRKTVEEIKRRARSGGQWPQIMIFPEGTCTNRSGLILYKAGAFIPGLPVQPVVLRYQNKLDTVTWTWQGPAAFKILWLTLCQPHNSLEIEYLPVYTPSDEERENPALFASNVRKLMAKALEAPLTDLSFDDREISLSQGPLRVYDYSSLLEFNLLVSRLGQRAGTSEKVLEEQARRARKLQGDRLGLDDFAQFLNLPVTDTLTQVHSMFDQHGDGQIDIRHYVIALSTVRRPSESMKTLKLAFKMYENKEKGEVIEEDLAAILEIMLGVQEVELSGLFLSLDGPDTNKITYDDLHHFIEQHPHFVQKYLDFKNHPRKFCIARPKSCNGKNHDKDD
;
A
#
# COMPACT_ATOMS: atom_id res chain seq x y z
N MET A 1 -21.23 -8.34 3.99
CA MET A 1 -20.60 -8.74 2.71
C MET A 1 -19.91 -10.09 2.90
N LYS A 2 -20.20 -11.09 2.06
CA LYS A 2 -19.55 -12.41 2.16
C LYS A 2 -18.10 -12.30 1.66
N SER A 3 -17.16 -12.86 2.41
CA SER A 3 -15.83 -13.16 1.90
C SER A 3 -15.96 -14.38 0.98
N SER A 4 -15.38 -14.36 -0.22
CA SER A 4 -15.54 -15.50 -1.12
C SER A 4 -14.86 -16.74 -0.51
N ASN A 5 -15.60 -17.84 -0.34
CA ASN A 5 -15.10 -19.14 0.16
C ASN A 5 -14.01 -19.76 -0.73
N SER A 6 -13.58 -19.08 -1.81
CA SER A 6 -12.62 -19.57 -2.79
C SER A 6 -11.16 -19.32 -2.41
N ARG A 7 -10.88 -18.50 -1.38
CA ARG A 7 -9.50 -18.27 -0.93
C ARG A 7 -9.45 -18.14 0.60
N PRO A 8 -8.72 -19.00 1.33
CA PRO A 8 -8.42 -18.72 2.73
C PRO A 8 -7.79 -17.33 2.81
N SER A 9 -8.06 -16.59 3.88
CA SER A 9 -7.52 -15.24 4.13
C SER A 9 -5.99 -15.20 3.94
N ARG A 10 -5.56 -14.95 2.71
CA ARG A 10 -4.15 -14.84 2.29
C ARG A 10 -3.55 -13.49 2.68
N VAL A 11 -4.25 -12.72 3.50
CA VAL A 11 -3.73 -11.47 4.02
C VAL A 11 -2.79 -11.83 5.17
N GLY A 12 -1.51 -12.01 4.82
CA GLY A 12 -0.43 -12.05 5.81
C GLY A 12 -0.31 -10.72 6.57
N ARG A 13 0.85 -10.43 7.16
CA ARG A 13 1.09 -9.11 7.76
C ARG A 13 0.79 -8.00 6.74
N ASN A 14 0.10 -6.95 7.16
CA ASN A 14 -0.15 -5.78 6.29
C ASN A 14 1.21 -5.23 5.80
N PRO A 15 1.47 -5.18 4.48
CA PRO A 15 2.75 -4.78 3.93
C PRO A 15 3.09 -3.29 4.15
N PHE A 16 2.10 -2.47 4.51
CA PHE A 16 2.24 -1.04 4.74
C PHE A 16 2.46 -0.66 6.21
N ILE A 17 2.49 -1.65 7.11
CA ILE A 17 2.69 -1.45 8.55
C ILE A 17 4.03 -2.04 8.96
N HIS A 18 4.84 -1.27 9.68
CA HIS A 18 6.09 -1.73 10.28
C HIS A 18 6.17 -1.29 11.73
N GLU A 19 6.14 -2.26 12.64
CA GLU A 19 6.28 -2.01 14.08
C GLU A 19 7.60 -2.55 14.59
N LEU A 20 8.39 -1.66 15.19
CA LEU A 20 9.62 -2.03 15.87
C LEU A 20 9.36 -2.28 17.34
N LYS A 21 9.56 -3.54 17.76
CA LYS A 21 9.53 -3.95 19.17
C LYS A 21 10.97 -4.23 19.60
N PHE A 22 11.41 -3.53 20.64
CA PHE A 22 12.78 -3.66 21.15
C PHE A 22 12.79 -4.42 22.46
N THR A 23 13.65 -5.43 22.54
CA THR A 23 14.06 -6.07 23.78
C THR A 23 14.88 -5.10 24.65
N LEU A 24 14.99 -5.37 25.94
CA LEU A 24 15.81 -4.55 26.85
C LEU A 24 17.28 -4.47 26.37
N ARG A 25 17.83 -5.59 25.88
CA ARG A 25 19.18 -5.66 25.32
C ARG A 25 19.35 -4.75 24.10
N GLU A 26 18.37 -4.74 23.19
CA GLU A 26 18.38 -3.85 22.03
C GLU A 26 18.25 -2.38 22.44
N LYS A 27 17.41 -2.06 23.43
CA LYS A 27 17.30 -0.69 23.96
C LYS A 27 18.63 -0.20 24.53
N LEU A 28 19.29 -1.01 25.36
CA LEU A 28 20.59 -0.69 25.94
C LEU A 28 21.66 -0.52 24.85
N LYS A 29 21.71 -1.44 23.87
CA LYS A 29 22.61 -1.36 22.73
C LYS A 29 22.38 -0.09 21.90
N ILE A 30 21.13 0.21 21.56
CA ILE A 30 20.76 1.42 20.81
C ILE A 30 21.15 2.66 21.61
N GLY A 31 20.88 2.69 22.92
CA GLY A 31 21.29 3.79 23.81
C GLY A 31 22.79 4.05 23.75
N LEU A 32 23.61 3.01 23.93
CA LEU A 32 25.07 3.12 23.84
C LEU A 32 25.53 3.60 22.44
N MET A 33 25.00 2.99 21.37
CA MET A 33 25.36 3.32 19.99
C MET A 33 24.92 4.73 19.60
N SER A 34 23.86 5.25 20.21
CA SER A 34 23.35 6.60 19.96
C SER A 34 24.30 7.69 20.46
N VAL A 35 25.03 7.43 21.54
CA VAL A 35 26.00 8.38 22.11
C VAL A 35 27.38 8.22 21.47
N THR A 36 27.76 7.00 21.09
CA THR A 36 29.12 6.68 20.63
C THR A 36 29.26 6.67 19.11
N VAL A 37 28.55 5.76 18.44
CA VAL A 37 28.74 5.47 17.00
C VAL A 37 27.93 6.39 16.11
N PHE A 38 26.68 6.67 16.49
CA PHE A 38 25.75 7.45 15.69
C PHE A 38 26.26 8.86 15.33
N PRO A 39 26.77 9.68 16.25
CA PRO A 39 27.22 11.04 15.92
C PRO A 39 28.38 11.00 14.92
N VAL A 40 29.36 10.12 15.15
CA VAL A 40 30.51 9.94 14.26
C VAL A 40 30.07 9.52 12.86
N ARG A 41 29.18 8.53 12.75
CA ARG A 41 28.69 8.07 11.45
C ARG A 41 27.85 9.12 10.74
N LEU A 42 27.00 9.85 11.46
CA LEU A 42 26.20 10.92 10.89
C LEU A 42 27.10 12.03 10.30
N LEU A 43 28.17 12.41 11.02
CA LEU A 43 29.15 13.37 10.54
C LEU A 43 29.89 12.86 9.30
N LEU A 44 30.36 11.61 9.30
CA LEU A 44 31.06 11.02 8.16
C LEU A 44 30.16 10.91 6.92
N VAL A 45 28.92 10.43 7.10
CA VAL A 45 27.93 10.35 6.01
C VAL A 45 27.65 11.75 5.46
N SER A 46 27.44 12.74 6.33
CA SER A 46 27.20 14.13 5.91
C SER A 46 28.40 14.73 5.19
N PHE A 47 29.62 14.43 5.65
CA PHE A 47 30.86 14.86 4.99
C PHE A 47 30.97 14.29 3.57
N PHE A 48 30.79 12.97 3.39
CA PHE A 48 30.87 12.36 2.06
C PHE A 48 29.75 12.83 1.13
N MET A 49 28.57 13.11 1.67
CA MET A 49 27.46 13.72 0.92
C MET A 49 27.82 15.10 0.37
N LEU A 50 28.36 15.97 1.23
CA LEU A 50 28.82 17.30 0.83
C LEU A 50 30.02 17.23 -0.12
N LEU A 51 30.90 16.25 0.06
CA LEU A 51 32.03 15.99 -0.83
C LEU A 51 31.57 15.52 -2.22
N ALA A 52 30.52 14.70 -2.31
CA ALA A 52 29.97 14.23 -3.60
C ALA A 52 29.29 15.35 -4.40
N TRP A 53 28.71 16.32 -3.69
CA TRP A 53 27.93 17.40 -4.29
C TRP A 53 28.65 18.20 -5.39
N PRO A 54 29.88 18.75 -5.20
CA PRO A 54 30.56 19.51 -6.25
C PRO A 54 30.85 18.67 -7.49
N PHE A 55 31.18 17.37 -7.34
CA PHE A 55 31.38 16.45 -8.46
C PHE A 55 30.08 16.24 -9.24
N ALA A 56 28.98 16.00 -8.54
CA ALA A 56 27.68 15.84 -9.17
C ALA A 56 27.20 17.13 -9.85
N PHE A 57 27.42 18.29 -9.22
CA PHE A 57 27.08 19.60 -9.78
C PHE A 57 27.87 19.88 -11.05
N THR A 58 29.20 19.78 -11.00
CA THR A 58 30.08 20.02 -12.15
C THR A 58 29.79 19.09 -13.31
N ALA A 59 29.52 17.81 -13.04
CA ALA A 59 29.16 16.86 -14.09
C ALA A 59 27.71 16.98 -14.56
N SER A 60 26.86 17.74 -13.87
CA SER A 60 25.51 18.09 -14.36
C SER A 60 25.51 19.33 -15.24
N LEU A 61 26.52 20.20 -15.15
CA LEU A 61 26.65 21.38 -16.01
C LEU A 61 26.76 20.97 -17.49
N GLY A 62 25.96 21.64 -18.32
CA GLY A 62 25.94 21.43 -19.77
C GLY A 62 25.37 20.09 -20.22
N ARG A 63 24.63 19.35 -19.36
CA ARG A 63 23.87 18.17 -19.78
C ARG A 63 22.48 18.57 -20.28
N SER A 64 22.13 18.12 -21.47
CA SER A 64 20.78 18.11 -22.01
C SER A 64 19.93 17.07 -21.26
N GLU A 65 18.66 17.41 -21.02
CA GLU A 65 17.66 16.48 -20.50
C GLU A 65 17.18 15.49 -21.58
N PHE A 66 17.31 15.85 -22.86
CA PHE A 66 16.70 15.13 -23.98
C PHE A 66 17.70 14.30 -24.79
N VAL A 67 18.97 14.69 -24.78
CA VAL A 67 20.06 14.07 -25.58
C VAL A 67 21.16 13.61 -24.66
N ILE A 68 21.75 12.45 -24.95
CA ILE A 68 22.95 12.00 -24.26
C ILE A 68 24.17 12.55 -24.98
N GLU A 69 24.97 13.33 -24.27
CA GLU A 69 26.28 13.70 -24.76
C GLU A 69 27.23 12.50 -24.70
N PRO A 70 28.13 12.35 -25.69
CA PRO A 70 29.20 11.37 -25.61
C PRO A 70 30.01 11.59 -24.33
N GLN A 71 30.19 10.52 -23.55
CA GLN A 71 30.88 10.56 -22.27
C GLN A 71 32.35 10.95 -22.46
N SER A 72 32.68 12.21 -22.19
CA SER A 72 34.06 12.71 -22.14
C SER A 72 34.86 12.00 -21.03
N TRP A 73 36.18 11.92 -21.19
CA TRP A 73 37.07 11.25 -20.24
C TRP A 73 36.94 11.81 -18.81
N TRP A 74 36.78 13.14 -18.67
CA TRP A 74 36.63 13.79 -17.37
C TRP A 74 35.30 13.44 -16.68
N ARG A 75 34.22 13.22 -17.45
CA ARG A 75 32.92 12.78 -16.91
C ARG A 75 32.99 11.33 -16.40
N ARG A 76 33.71 10.46 -17.11
CA ARG A 76 34.00 9.08 -16.64
C ARG A 76 34.83 9.08 -15.37
N PHE A 77 35.79 10.00 -15.26
CA PHE A 77 36.58 10.18 -14.04
C PHE A 77 35.68 10.64 -12.87
N ILE A 78 34.79 11.62 -13.10
CA ILE A 78 33.82 12.04 -12.09
C ILE A 78 32.88 10.90 -11.69
N ASP A 79 32.40 10.08 -12.64
CA ASP A 79 31.61 8.88 -12.34
C ASP A 79 32.33 7.94 -11.39
N LEU A 80 33.63 7.69 -11.63
CA LEU A 80 34.46 6.86 -10.78
C LEU A 80 34.62 7.47 -9.37
N CYS A 81 34.96 8.77 -9.29
CA CYS A 81 35.07 9.50 -8.03
C CYS A 81 33.76 9.41 -7.23
N LEU A 82 32.62 9.68 -7.87
CA LEU A 82 31.31 9.59 -7.24
C LEU A 82 31.02 8.17 -6.75
N ARG A 83 31.28 7.12 -7.55
CA ARG A 83 31.10 5.73 -7.09
C ARG A 83 31.93 5.41 -5.86
N VAL A 84 33.19 5.86 -5.82
CA VAL A 84 34.08 5.65 -4.67
C VAL A 84 33.59 6.43 -3.44
N ILE A 85 33.24 7.71 -3.60
CA ILE A 85 32.71 8.55 -2.52
C ILE A 85 31.41 7.96 -1.96
N MET A 86 30.46 7.58 -2.83
CA MET A 86 29.20 6.98 -2.41
C MET A 86 29.43 5.64 -1.71
N ARG A 87 30.36 4.81 -2.21
CA ARG A 87 30.70 3.54 -1.56
C ARG A 87 31.30 3.75 -0.16
N ALA A 88 32.17 4.75 0.00
CA ALA A 88 32.75 5.14 1.28
C ALA A 88 31.68 5.68 2.24
N MET A 89 30.76 6.52 1.74
CA MET A 89 29.61 7.00 2.50
C MET A 89 28.77 5.85 3.06
N TRP A 90 28.40 4.87 2.22
CA TRP A 90 27.63 3.70 2.64
C TRP A 90 28.40 2.83 3.64
N PHE A 91 29.72 2.68 3.45
CA PHE A 91 30.58 1.99 4.40
C PHE A 91 30.54 2.67 5.77
N CYS A 92 30.72 3.99 5.84
CA CYS A 92 30.61 4.78 7.06
C CYS A 92 29.20 4.72 7.67
N GLY A 93 28.15 4.59 6.85
CA GLY A 93 26.78 4.35 7.28
C GLY A 93 26.51 2.95 7.85
N GLY A 94 27.51 2.07 7.90
CA GLY A 94 27.39 0.71 8.46
C GLY A 94 27.11 -0.38 7.42
N PHE A 95 26.94 -0.03 6.14
CA PHE A 95 26.83 -1.00 5.03
C PHE A 95 28.23 -1.44 4.58
N HIS A 96 28.92 -2.12 5.50
CA HIS A 96 30.28 -2.55 5.27
C HIS A 96 30.33 -3.59 4.15
N TRP A 97 29.39 -4.55 4.15
CA TRP A 97 29.41 -5.72 3.29
C TRP A 97 28.13 -5.73 2.45
N ILE A 98 28.30 -5.53 1.13
CA ILE A 98 27.23 -5.58 0.15
C ILE A 98 27.51 -6.78 -0.73
N LYS A 99 26.73 -7.84 -0.58
CA LYS A 99 26.92 -9.08 -1.34
C LYS A 99 26.21 -8.95 -2.68
N VAL A 100 26.94 -9.13 -3.78
CA VAL A 100 26.37 -9.13 -5.13
C VAL A 100 26.37 -10.56 -5.65
N LYS A 101 25.20 -11.03 -6.10
CA LYS A 101 25.01 -12.33 -6.76
C LYS A 101 24.52 -12.10 -8.19
N GLY A 102 24.97 -12.96 -9.11
CA GLY A 102 24.67 -12.82 -10.53
C GLY A 102 25.39 -11.63 -11.17
N GLU A 103 25.14 -11.44 -12.46
CA GLU A 103 25.76 -10.39 -13.25
C GLU A 103 24.69 -9.44 -13.79
N ARG A 104 25.03 -8.15 -13.78
CA ARG A 104 24.18 -7.11 -14.36
C ARG A 104 24.28 -7.18 -15.88
N ALA A 105 23.15 -7.33 -16.54
CA ALA A 105 23.04 -7.32 -17.99
C ALA A 105 23.42 -5.96 -18.57
N ALA A 106 23.91 -5.95 -19.81
CA ALA A 106 24.23 -4.72 -20.51
C ALA A 106 22.94 -3.89 -20.80
N PRO A 107 23.03 -2.55 -20.89
CA PRO A 107 21.89 -1.71 -21.25
C PRO A 107 21.21 -2.05 -22.58
N SER A 108 21.96 -2.62 -23.53
CA SER A 108 21.46 -3.09 -24.83
C SER A 108 20.65 -4.38 -24.72
N GLU A 109 20.94 -5.23 -23.73
CA GLU A 109 20.27 -6.51 -23.50
C GLU A 109 19.00 -6.33 -22.67
N ALA A 110 19.09 -5.58 -21.56
CA ALA A 110 17.97 -5.31 -20.67
C ALA A 110 17.96 -3.83 -20.27
N PRO A 111 17.26 -2.94 -20.98
CA PRO A 111 17.29 -1.50 -20.68
C PRO A 111 16.66 -1.13 -19.33
N ILE A 112 15.89 -2.03 -18.72
CA ILE A 112 15.16 -1.79 -17.46
C ILE A 112 15.56 -2.84 -16.42
N LEU A 113 15.91 -2.38 -15.22
CA LEU A 113 16.11 -3.22 -14.04
C LEU A 113 14.87 -3.11 -13.15
N THR A 114 14.12 -4.20 -12.97
CA THR A 114 12.96 -4.23 -12.07
C THR A 114 13.39 -4.71 -10.69
N VAL A 115 13.29 -3.87 -9.68
CA VAL A 115 13.88 -4.14 -8.35
C VAL A 115 12.80 -4.37 -7.30
N ALA A 116 12.97 -5.40 -6.46
CA ALA A 116 12.05 -5.69 -5.36
C ALA A 116 12.73 -6.47 -4.22
N PRO A 117 12.21 -6.41 -2.98
CA PRO A 117 11.13 -5.52 -2.57
C PRO A 117 11.59 -4.06 -2.50
N HIS A 118 10.69 -3.12 -2.76
CA HIS A 118 10.92 -1.72 -2.39
C HIS A 118 10.57 -1.55 -0.93
N SER A 119 11.52 -1.21 -0.08
CA SER A 119 11.29 -1.21 1.37
C SER A 119 12.06 -0.16 2.15
N SER A 120 13.02 0.52 1.52
CA SER A 120 13.91 1.41 2.23
C SER A 120 14.41 2.58 1.39
N TYR A 121 14.76 3.69 2.06
CA TYR A 121 15.60 4.73 1.44
C TYR A 121 16.98 4.19 1.06
N PHE A 122 17.45 3.14 1.74
CA PHE A 122 18.71 2.46 1.42
C PHE A 122 18.63 1.62 0.14
N ASP A 123 17.45 1.48 -0.48
CA ASP A 123 17.31 0.92 -1.83
C ASP A 123 18.02 1.79 -2.89
N ALA A 124 18.50 2.99 -2.52
CA ALA A 124 19.39 3.82 -3.33
C ALA A 124 20.83 3.25 -3.46
N ILE A 125 21.25 2.31 -2.61
CA ILE A 125 22.58 1.69 -2.68
C ILE A 125 22.85 1.08 -4.08
N PRO A 126 22.01 0.15 -4.60
CA PRO A 126 22.21 -0.38 -5.95
C PRO A 126 22.22 0.71 -7.03
N VAL A 127 21.44 1.79 -6.87
CA VAL A 127 21.45 2.95 -7.79
C VAL A 127 22.83 3.62 -7.82
N THR A 128 23.38 3.96 -6.66
CA THR A 128 24.70 4.63 -6.56
C THR A 128 25.87 3.75 -7.02
N MET A 129 25.75 2.42 -6.91
CA MET A 129 26.75 1.48 -7.41
C MET A 129 26.74 1.36 -8.95
N THR A 130 25.54 1.46 -9.54
CA THR A 130 25.31 1.20 -10.96
C THR A 130 25.26 2.46 -11.83
N MET A 131 25.01 3.61 -11.20
CA MET A 131 24.66 4.89 -11.84
C MET A 131 23.45 4.77 -12.79
N CYS A 132 22.51 3.87 -12.47
CA CYS A 132 21.26 3.74 -13.21
C CYS A 132 20.37 4.97 -13.00
N SER A 133 19.58 5.30 -14.02
CA SER A 133 18.49 6.25 -13.88
C SER A 133 17.36 5.65 -13.04
N ILE A 134 16.62 6.48 -12.32
CA ILE A 134 15.49 6.04 -11.49
C ILE A 134 14.21 6.74 -11.91
N VAL A 135 13.06 6.13 -11.59
CA VAL A 135 11.78 6.84 -11.62
C VAL A 135 11.49 7.38 -10.22
N THR A 136 11.48 8.70 -10.07
CA THR A 136 11.32 9.35 -8.76
C THR A 136 10.26 10.45 -8.77
N LYS A 137 9.75 10.79 -7.59
CA LYS A 137 8.84 11.93 -7.42
C LYS A 137 9.61 13.22 -7.68
N LEU A 138 8.97 14.18 -8.33
CA LEU A 138 9.56 15.51 -8.58
C LEU A 138 9.96 16.21 -7.28
N GLU A 139 9.18 16.05 -6.21
CA GLU A 139 9.46 16.60 -4.87
C GLU A 139 10.82 16.15 -4.31
N SER A 140 11.37 15.00 -4.76
CA SER A 140 12.68 14.54 -4.30
C SER A 140 13.84 15.38 -4.86
N SER A 141 13.65 16.11 -5.96
CA SER A 141 14.70 16.98 -6.52
C SER A 141 14.86 18.30 -5.76
N SER A 142 13.93 18.68 -4.90
CA SER A 142 14.01 19.92 -4.12
C SER A 142 14.75 19.77 -2.78
N ILE A 143 15.23 18.57 -2.44
CA ILE A 143 16.03 18.34 -1.24
C ILE A 143 17.43 18.96 -1.45
N PRO A 144 17.88 19.91 -0.60
CA PRO A 144 19.22 20.49 -0.73
C PRO A 144 20.30 19.42 -0.73
N VAL A 145 21.34 19.58 -1.57
CA VAL A 145 22.44 18.62 -1.81
C VAL A 145 21.99 17.34 -2.51
N TRP A 146 20.95 16.69 -2.01
CA TRP A 146 20.46 15.40 -2.53
C TRP A 146 19.79 15.52 -3.89
N GLY A 147 19.08 16.61 -4.14
CA GLY A 147 18.47 16.92 -5.42
C GLY A 147 19.48 16.96 -6.56
N THR A 148 20.67 17.55 -6.35
CA THR A 148 21.74 17.60 -7.35
C THR A 148 22.29 16.21 -7.68
N LEU A 149 22.47 15.37 -6.67
CA LEU A 149 22.92 13.98 -6.84
C LEU A 149 21.86 13.11 -7.51
N ILE A 150 20.58 13.36 -7.25
CA ILE A 150 19.46 12.73 -7.96
C ILE A 150 19.43 13.19 -9.42
N SER A 151 19.53 14.50 -9.70
CA SER A 151 19.56 15.02 -11.06
C SER A 151 20.74 14.47 -11.87
N TYR A 152 21.87 14.21 -11.22
CA TYR A 152 23.06 13.64 -11.85
C TYR A 152 22.79 12.30 -12.56
N ILE A 153 21.97 11.42 -11.96
CA ILE A 153 21.62 10.11 -12.52
C ILE A 153 20.49 10.18 -13.56
N ARG A 154 20.08 11.39 -13.98
CA ARG A 154 19.04 11.63 -15.00
C ARG A 154 17.73 10.90 -14.68
N PRO A 155 17.05 11.23 -13.59
CA PRO A 155 15.83 10.53 -13.22
C PRO A 155 14.73 10.79 -14.26
N VAL A 156 13.77 9.88 -14.34
CA VAL A 156 12.48 10.15 -14.96
C VAL A 156 11.54 10.61 -13.86
N PHE A 157 11.13 11.88 -13.90
CA PHE A 157 10.23 12.43 -12.89
C PHE A 157 8.78 12.05 -13.15
N VAL A 158 8.05 11.73 -12.08
CA VAL A 158 6.61 11.44 -12.13
C VAL A 158 5.85 12.23 -11.07
N PHE A 159 4.74 12.86 -11.48
CA PHE A 159 3.73 13.40 -10.58
C PHE A 159 2.58 12.40 -10.48
N ARG A 160 2.46 11.77 -9.30
CA ARG A 160 1.55 10.61 -9.14
C ARG A 160 0.08 10.99 -9.16
N SER A 161 -0.24 12.24 -8.80
CA SER A 161 -1.59 12.82 -8.75
C SER A 161 -2.09 13.35 -10.10
N ASP A 162 -1.22 13.47 -11.11
CA ASP A 162 -1.59 13.92 -12.46
C ASP A 162 -1.55 12.75 -13.45
N GLN A 163 -2.65 12.55 -14.17
CA GLN A 163 -2.73 11.51 -15.19
C GLN A 163 -1.80 11.79 -16.37
N ASP A 164 -1.68 13.06 -16.77
CA ASP A 164 -0.84 13.46 -17.90
C ASP A 164 0.64 13.28 -17.58
N SER A 165 1.06 13.61 -16.36
CA SER A 165 2.42 13.32 -15.88
C SER A 165 2.75 11.82 -15.92
N ARG A 166 1.82 10.94 -15.54
CA ARG A 166 2.02 9.48 -15.63
C ARG A 166 2.20 9.03 -17.07
N ARG A 167 1.43 9.59 -18.01
CA ARG A 167 1.56 9.31 -19.44
C ARG A 167 2.93 9.76 -19.98
N LYS A 168 3.33 11.00 -19.67
CA LYS A 168 4.66 11.54 -20.05
C LYS A 168 5.80 10.69 -19.49
N THR A 169 5.68 10.23 -18.24
CA THR A 169 6.65 9.31 -17.61
C THR A 169 6.80 8.03 -18.42
N VAL A 170 5.68 7.41 -18.83
CA VAL A 170 5.69 6.17 -19.62
C VAL A 170 6.29 6.41 -21.02
N GLU A 171 5.95 7.52 -21.67
CA GLU A 171 6.52 7.89 -22.96
C GLU A 171 8.06 8.07 -22.88
N GLU A 172 8.55 8.71 -21.81
CA GLU A 172 9.98 8.88 -21.58
C GLU A 172 10.70 7.57 -21.28
N ILE A 173 10.08 6.68 -20.49
CA ILE A 173 10.60 5.32 -20.26
C ILE A 173 10.70 4.57 -21.59
N LYS A 174 9.66 4.61 -22.45
CA LYS A 174 9.69 3.98 -23.78
C LYS A 174 10.82 4.54 -24.63
N ARG A 175 10.97 5.87 -24.68
CA ARG A 175 11.99 6.55 -25.49
C ARG A 175 13.40 6.10 -25.09
N ARG A 176 13.71 6.13 -23.78
CA ARG A 176 15.04 5.73 -23.26
C ARG A 176 15.31 4.24 -23.42
N ALA A 177 14.32 3.40 -23.13
CA ALA A 177 14.49 1.94 -23.21
C ALA A 177 14.71 1.46 -24.65
N ARG A 178 14.12 2.15 -25.65
CA ARG A 178 14.29 1.85 -27.08
C ARG A 178 15.57 2.40 -27.72
N SER A 179 16.43 3.04 -26.93
CA SER A 179 17.66 3.66 -27.44
C SER A 179 18.81 2.71 -27.77
N GLY A 180 18.58 1.39 -27.68
CA GLY A 180 19.61 0.38 -27.98
C GLY A 180 20.81 0.42 -27.02
N GLY A 181 20.60 0.85 -25.78
CA GLY A 181 21.66 0.94 -24.76
C GLY A 181 22.47 2.23 -24.77
N GLN A 182 22.08 3.24 -25.56
CA GLN A 182 22.67 4.58 -25.47
C GLN A 182 22.35 5.22 -24.11
N TRP A 183 21.11 5.09 -23.63
CA TRP A 183 20.69 5.58 -22.32
C TRP A 183 21.15 4.66 -21.17
N PRO A 184 21.47 5.22 -19.99
CA PRO A 184 21.63 4.43 -18.78
C PRO A 184 20.40 3.56 -18.52
N GLN A 185 20.61 2.35 -18.01
CA GLN A 185 19.50 1.49 -17.59
C GLN A 185 18.61 2.19 -16.58
N ILE A 186 17.31 1.93 -16.67
CA ILE A 186 16.31 2.51 -15.79
C ILE A 186 15.99 1.50 -14.69
N MET A 187 16.30 1.84 -13.45
CA MET A 187 15.94 1.07 -12.27
C MET A 187 14.54 1.49 -11.80
N ILE A 188 13.61 0.54 -11.81
CA ILE A 188 12.22 0.78 -11.43
C ILE A 188 11.81 -0.21 -10.35
N PHE A 189 11.22 0.30 -9.28
CA PHE A 189 10.55 -0.50 -8.26
C PHE A 189 9.06 -0.62 -8.64
N PRO A 190 8.62 -1.74 -9.24
CA PRO A 190 7.28 -1.85 -9.80
C PRO A 190 6.17 -1.86 -8.72
N GLU A 191 6.49 -2.09 -7.45
CA GLU A 191 5.57 -1.85 -6.32
C GLU A 191 5.07 -0.39 -6.26
N GLY A 192 5.91 0.57 -6.66
CA GLY A 192 5.60 2.00 -6.65
C GLY A 192 5.47 2.62 -5.25
N THR A 193 5.76 1.88 -4.18
CA THR A 193 5.79 2.34 -2.78
C THR A 193 6.69 1.42 -1.96
N CYS A 194 7.16 1.88 -0.80
CA CYS A 194 7.86 1.02 0.14
C CYS A 194 6.89 0.13 0.92
N THR A 195 7.29 -1.11 1.15
CA THR A 195 6.60 -2.15 1.93
C THR A 195 7.54 -2.74 2.98
N ASN A 196 7.00 -3.52 3.92
CA ASN A 196 7.77 -4.18 5.00
C ASN A 196 8.42 -5.51 4.59
N ARG A 197 8.42 -5.87 3.30
CA ARG A 197 8.96 -7.13 2.76
C ARG A 197 8.27 -8.41 3.22
N SER A 198 7.11 -8.33 3.89
CA SER A 198 6.34 -9.53 4.27
C SER A 198 5.73 -10.28 3.08
N GLY A 199 5.62 -9.62 1.93
CA GLY A 199 5.20 -10.19 0.66
C GLY A 199 5.30 -9.15 -0.46
N LEU A 200 5.30 -9.60 -1.72
CA LEU A 200 5.31 -8.70 -2.87
C LEU A 200 3.88 -8.28 -3.25
N ILE A 201 3.61 -6.98 -3.16
CA ILE A 201 2.35 -6.37 -3.60
C ILE A 201 2.21 -6.38 -5.13
N LEU A 202 1.04 -6.04 -5.65
CA LEU A 202 0.80 -5.94 -7.09
C LEU A 202 1.73 -4.93 -7.75
N TYR A 203 2.34 -5.35 -8.86
CA TYR A 203 3.23 -4.52 -9.66
C TYR A 203 2.44 -3.59 -10.57
N LYS A 204 2.88 -2.34 -10.65
CA LYS A 204 2.41 -1.37 -11.64
C LYS A 204 3.01 -1.72 -13.01
N ALA A 205 2.20 -1.62 -14.05
CA ALA A 205 2.58 -1.97 -15.41
C ALA A 205 3.63 -1.03 -16.03
N GLY A 206 3.91 0.14 -15.43
CA GLY A 206 4.74 1.19 -16.03
C GLY A 206 6.11 0.74 -16.56
N ALA A 207 6.80 -0.16 -15.84
CA ALA A 207 8.09 -0.71 -16.26
C ALA A 207 8.00 -1.68 -17.44
N PHE A 208 6.81 -2.26 -17.67
CA PHE A 208 6.56 -3.37 -18.58
C PHE A 208 5.88 -2.92 -19.88
N ILE A 209 5.26 -1.73 -19.88
CA ILE A 209 4.63 -1.10 -21.04
C ILE A 209 5.55 -1.00 -22.28
N PRO A 210 6.89 -0.81 -22.18
CA PRO A 210 7.74 -0.79 -23.37
C PRO A 210 7.78 -2.10 -24.16
N GLY A 211 7.43 -3.24 -23.54
CA GLY A 211 7.48 -4.57 -24.18
C GLY A 211 8.89 -5.08 -24.46
N LEU A 212 9.90 -4.57 -23.74
CA LEU A 212 11.32 -4.92 -23.91
C LEU A 212 11.78 -5.86 -22.78
N PRO A 213 12.90 -6.59 -22.97
CA PRO A 213 13.49 -7.39 -21.90
C PRO A 213 13.78 -6.56 -20.65
N VAL A 214 13.53 -7.15 -19.48
CA VAL A 214 13.84 -6.57 -18.18
C VAL A 214 14.78 -7.50 -17.43
N GLN A 215 15.64 -6.95 -16.57
CA GLN A 215 16.40 -7.77 -15.63
C GLN A 215 15.83 -7.61 -14.22
N PRO A 216 15.22 -8.67 -13.65
CA PRO A 216 14.76 -8.64 -12.28
C PRO A 216 15.94 -8.63 -11.30
N VAL A 217 15.87 -7.77 -10.29
CA VAL A 217 16.89 -7.65 -9.23
C VAL A 217 16.21 -7.76 -7.89
N VAL A 218 16.67 -8.67 -7.04
CA VAL A 218 16.11 -8.87 -5.71
C VAL A 218 17.03 -8.36 -4.61
N LEU A 219 16.45 -7.66 -3.63
CA LEU A 219 17.16 -7.08 -2.49
C LEU A 219 16.83 -7.84 -1.21
N ARG A 220 17.85 -8.22 -0.44
CA ARG A 220 17.67 -8.83 0.89
C ARG A 220 18.41 -8.06 1.97
N TYR A 221 17.65 -7.57 2.94
CA TYR A 221 18.18 -7.03 4.20
C TYR A 221 18.14 -8.13 5.26
N GLN A 222 19.32 -8.58 5.71
CA GLN A 222 19.45 -9.80 6.52
C GLN A 222 19.61 -9.53 8.03
N ASN A 223 19.55 -8.27 8.45
CA ASN A 223 19.64 -7.91 9.85
C ASN A 223 18.46 -8.46 10.66
N LYS A 224 18.74 -9.07 11.82
CA LYS A 224 17.70 -9.55 12.75
C LYS A 224 16.77 -8.42 13.21
N LEU A 225 17.35 -7.28 13.56
CA LEU A 225 16.60 -6.07 13.86
C LEU A 225 16.45 -5.24 12.59
N ASP A 226 15.23 -5.15 12.09
CA ASP A 226 14.91 -4.47 10.85
C ASP A 226 14.81 -2.95 11.00
N THR A 227 15.95 -2.28 11.03
CA THR A 227 16.02 -0.82 11.20
C THR A 227 15.90 -0.05 9.89
N VAL A 228 15.81 -0.72 8.74
CA VAL A 228 15.88 -0.11 7.41
C VAL A 228 14.51 0.08 6.76
N THR A 229 13.52 -0.73 7.15
CA THR A 229 12.17 -0.68 6.59
C THR A 229 11.49 0.65 6.87
N TRP A 230 11.03 1.32 5.81
CA TRP A 230 10.19 2.50 5.88
C TRP A 230 8.85 2.21 5.22
N THR A 231 7.76 2.34 5.97
CA THR A 231 6.39 2.13 5.49
C THR A 231 5.51 3.33 5.83
N TRP A 232 4.29 3.34 5.31
CA TRP A 232 3.31 4.39 5.58
C TRP A 232 2.91 4.47 7.05
N GLN A 233 2.68 3.33 7.70
CA GLN A 233 2.47 3.25 9.13
C GLN A 233 3.68 2.58 9.78
N GLY A 234 4.72 3.38 10.02
CA GLY A 234 5.96 2.93 10.63
C GLY A 234 6.77 4.08 11.20
N PRO A 235 8.00 3.82 11.68
CA PRO A 235 8.87 4.86 12.17
C PRO A 235 9.14 5.93 11.09
N ALA A 236 9.17 7.20 11.51
CA ALA A 236 9.54 8.30 10.63
C ALA A 236 10.96 8.12 10.04
N ALA A 237 11.22 8.74 8.89
CA ALA A 237 12.48 8.60 8.16
C ALA A 237 13.72 8.86 9.02
N PHE A 238 13.70 9.90 9.86
CA PHE A 238 14.80 10.19 10.79
C PHE A 238 15.02 9.08 11.81
N LYS A 239 13.95 8.47 12.35
CA LYS A 239 14.05 7.35 13.29
C LYS A 239 14.66 6.11 12.61
N ILE A 240 14.29 5.82 11.37
CA ILE A 240 14.90 4.74 10.57
C ILE A 240 16.39 5.00 10.33
N LEU A 241 16.75 6.23 9.94
CA LEU A 241 18.14 6.64 9.75
C LEU A 241 18.95 6.47 11.04
N TRP A 242 18.46 7.03 12.15
CA TRP A 242 19.11 6.93 13.47
C TRP A 242 19.32 5.48 13.89
N LEU A 243 18.27 4.65 13.82
CA LEU A 243 18.35 3.24 14.22
C LEU A 243 19.30 2.43 13.33
N THR A 244 19.32 2.71 12.02
CA THR A 244 20.22 2.05 11.07
C THR A 244 21.67 2.44 11.30
N LEU A 245 21.96 3.72 11.57
CA LEU A 245 23.30 4.19 11.89
C LEU A 245 23.78 3.68 13.25
N CYS A 246 22.86 3.37 14.18
CA CYS A 246 23.17 2.69 15.46
C CYS A 246 23.46 1.19 15.32
N GLN A 247 23.18 0.56 14.16
CA GLN A 247 23.52 -0.86 13.99
C GLN A 247 25.02 -1.03 13.79
N PRO A 248 25.70 -1.96 14.49
CA PRO A 248 27.13 -2.22 14.26
C PRO A 248 27.45 -2.49 12.79
N HIS A 249 26.56 -3.22 12.12
CA HIS A 249 26.66 -3.55 10.70
C HIS A 249 25.26 -3.70 10.10
N ASN A 250 25.09 -3.23 8.86
CA ASN A 250 23.91 -3.41 8.03
C ASN A 250 24.27 -4.28 6.81
N SER A 251 23.61 -5.42 6.67
CA SER A 251 23.83 -6.39 5.61
C SER A 251 22.81 -6.19 4.49
N LEU A 252 23.32 -6.05 3.26
CA LEU A 252 22.53 -5.98 2.05
C LEU A 252 23.06 -6.99 1.04
N GLU A 253 22.16 -7.83 0.52
CA GLU A 253 22.42 -8.67 -0.64
C GLU A 253 21.63 -8.15 -1.84
N ILE A 254 22.31 -8.00 -2.97
CA ILE A 254 21.75 -7.64 -4.28
C ILE A 254 21.94 -8.85 -5.18
N GLU A 255 20.86 -9.41 -5.70
CA GLU A 255 20.92 -10.54 -6.63
C GLU A 255 20.30 -10.15 -7.97
N TYR A 256 21.11 -10.18 -9.02
CA TYR A 256 20.68 -10.04 -10.40
C TYR A 256 20.19 -11.39 -10.90
N LEU A 257 18.90 -11.48 -11.21
CA LEU A 257 18.31 -12.66 -11.83
C LEU A 257 18.59 -12.67 -13.34
N PRO A 258 18.42 -13.82 -14.02
CA PRO A 258 18.52 -13.89 -15.48
C PRO A 258 17.59 -12.89 -16.17
N VAL A 259 18.00 -12.39 -17.33
CA VAL A 259 17.19 -11.48 -18.14
C VAL A 259 15.87 -12.15 -18.50
N TYR A 260 14.77 -11.45 -18.25
CA TYR A 260 13.42 -11.88 -18.60
C TYR A 260 13.01 -11.23 -19.92
N THR A 261 12.84 -12.05 -20.95
CA THR A 261 12.34 -11.61 -22.26
C THR A 261 10.83 -11.85 -22.32
N PRO A 262 10.00 -10.83 -22.58
CA PRO A 262 8.55 -11.01 -22.65
C PRO A 262 8.16 -11.80 -23.89
N SER A 263 7.18 -12.70 -23.71
CA SER A 263 6.44 -13.35 -24.80
C SER A 263 5.58 -12.35 -25.58
N ASP A 264 5.05 -12.74 -26.74
CA ASP A 264 4.21 -11.86 -27.55
C ASP A 264 2.91 -11.46 -26.81
N GLU A 265 2.31 -12.39 -26.06
CA GLU A 265 1.17 -12.09 -25.17
C GLU A 265 1.51 -11.05 -24.10
N GLU A 266 2.69 -11.13 -23.50
CA GLU A 266 3.16 -10.18 -22.49
C GLU A 266 3.50 -8.80 -23.06
N ARG A 267 3.93 -8.74 -24.33
CA ARG A 267 4.16 -7.47 -25.03
C ARG A 267 2.85 -6.72 -25.28
N GLU A 268 1.78 -7.45 -25.58
CA GLU A 268 0.43 -6.90 -25.74
C GLU A 268 -0.27 -6.63 -24.40
N ASN A 269 0.11 -7.38 -23.35
CA ASN A 269 -0.46 -7.26 -22.01
C ASN A 269 0.60 -6.94 -20.93
N PRO A 270 0.94 -5.65 -20.72
CA PRO A 270 1.90 -5.23 -19.70
C PRO A 270 1.55 -5.64 -18.27
N ALA A 271 0.26 -5.86 -17.96
CA ALA A 271 -0.16 -6.31 -16.64
C ALA A 271 0.15 -7.80 -16.43
N LEU A 272 0.00 -8.63 -17.47
CA LEU A 272 0.43 -10.02 -17.47
C LEU A 272 1.95 -10.11 -17.29
N PHE A 273 2.69 -9.31 -18.06
CA PHE A 273 4.16 -9.23 -17.94
C PHE A 273 4.58 -8.87 -16.51
N ALA A 274 3.99 -7.82 -15.94
CA ALA A 274 4.24 -7.42 -14.55
C ALA A 274 3.95 -8.54 -13.55
N SER A 275 2.85 -9.27 -13.75
CA SER A 275 2.44 -10.39 -12.89
C SER A 275 3.41 -11.56 -12.94
N ASN A 276 3.91 -11.92 -14.12
CA ASN A 276 4.83 -13.04 -14.29
C ASN A 276 6.23 -12.70 -13.73
N VAL A 277 6.74 -11.50 -13.98
CA VAL A 277 7.99 -11.03 -13.35
C VAL A 277 7.84 -10.98 -11.83
N ARG A 278 6.70 -10.51 -11.30
CA ARG A 278 6.42 -10.54 -9.85
C ARG A 278 6.51 -11.95 -9.28
N LYS A 279 5.89 -12.95 -9.94
CA LYS A 279 5.94 -14.36 -9.51
C LYS A 279 7.37 -14.90 -9.49
N LEU A 280 8.15 -14.59 -10.52
CA LEU A 280 9.55 -14.99 -10.61
C LEU A 280 10.40 -14.38 -9.48
N MET A 281 10.23 -13.09 -9.21
CA MET A 281 10.93 -12.42 -8.10
C MET A 281 10.48 -12.94 -6.73
N ALA A 282 9.19 -13.21 -6.55
CA ALA A 282 8.66 -13.80 -5.32
C ALA A 282 9.27 -15.17 -5.04
N LYS A 283 9.40 -16.02 -6.06
CA LYS A 283 10.06 -17.33 -5.97
C LYS A 283 11.52 -17.19 -5.54
N ALA A 284 12.27 -16.25 -6.14
CA ALA A 284 13.66 -16.01 -5.78
C ALA A 284 13.82 -15.47 -4.35
N LEU A 285 12.89 -14.64 -3.88
CA LEU A 285 12.87 -14.08 -2.53
C LEU A 285 12.33 -15.05 -1.47
N GLU A 286 11.73 -16.17 -1.88
CA GLU A 286 10.93 -17.04 -1.00
C GLU A 286 9.83 -16.26 -0.26
N ALA A 287 9.26 -15.24 -0.91
CA ALA A 287 8.27 -14.35 -0.34
C ALA A 287 6.86 -14.65 -0.89
N PRO A 288 5.81 -14.52 -0.08
CA PRO A 288 4.45 -14.69 -0.57
C PRO A 288 4.05 -13.55 -1.50
N LEU A 289 3.06 -13.82 -2.36
CA LEU A 289 2.40 -12.81 -3.16
C LEU A 289 1.21 -12.27 -2.41
N THR A 290 1.09 -10.94 -2.39
CA THR A 290 -0.04 -10.25 -1.77
C THR A 290 -0.87 -9.59 -2.87
N ASP A 291 -2.19 -9.76 -2.82
CA ASP A 291 -3.12 -9.17 -3.79
C ASP A 291 -3.50 -7.72 -3.40
N LEU A 292 -2.61 -7.03 -2.70
CA LEU A 292 -2.73 -5.61 -2.36
C LEU A 292 -2.09 -4.76 -3.46
N SER A 293 -2.72 -3.65 -3.82
CA SER A 293 -2.11 -2.59 -4.62
C SER A 293 -1.73 -1.38 -3.75
N PHE A 294 -1.00 -0.43 -4.33
CA PHE A 294 -0.73 0.85 -3.67
C PHE A 294 -2.02 1.61 -3.30
N ASP A 295 -3.05 1.54 -4.16
CA ASP A 295 -4.30 2.29 -3.98
C ASP A 295 -5.14 1.71 -2.82
N ASP A 296 -4.91 0.44 -2.48
CA ASP A 296 -5.58 -0.27 -1.38
C ASP A 296 -5.07 0.13 0.01
N ARG A 297 -3.94 0.85 0.06
CA ARG A 297 -3.33 1.30 1.31
C ARG A 297 -4.33 2.06 2.18
N GLU A 298 -5.09 2.99 1.60
CA GLU A 298 -5.97 3.86 2.38
C GLU A 298 -7.12 3.11 3.06
N ILE A 299 -7.63 2.06 2.40
CA ILE A 299 -8.61 1.13 2.99
C ILE A 299 -7.96 0.40 4.17
N SER A 300 -6.75 -0.14 3.97
CA SER A 300 -6.04 -0.92 4.99
C SER A 300 -5.54 -0.11 6.18
N LEU A 301 -5.30 1.20 5.99
CA LEU A 301 -4.79 2.13 7.00
C LEU A 301 -5.85 3.15 7.44
N SER A 302 -7.13 2.88 7.18
CA SER A 302 -8.23 3.79 7.51
C SER A 302 -8.18 4.23 8.99
N GLN A 303 -8.47 5.51 9.21
CA GLN A 303 -8.45 6.16 10.53
C GLN A 303 -9.81 6.79 10.83
N GLY A 304 -10.01 7.18 12.09
CA GLY A 304 -11.22 7.85 12.54
C GLY A 304 -12.12 6.94 13.40
N PRO A 305 -13.29 7.46 13.82
CA PRO A 305 -14.16 6.76 14.76
C PRO A 305 -14.72 5.45 14.21
N LEU A 306 -14.98 5.40 12.90
CA LEU A 306 -15.48 4.23 12.18
C LEU A 306 -14.42 3.69 11.20
N ARG A 307 -13.20 3.44 11.69
CA ARG A 307 -12.15 2.82 10.89
C ARG A 307 -12.53 1.39 10.48
N VAL A 308 -11.99 0.91 9.37
CA VAL A 308 -12.14 -0.48 8.92
C VAL A 308 -11.34 -1.41 9.84
N TYR A 309 -11.98 -2.47 10.34
CA TYR A 309 -11.37 -3.47 11.22
C TYR A 309 -10.90 -4.71 10.46
N ASP A 310 -11.73 -5.23 9.55
CA ASP A 310 -11.34 -6.27 8.60
C ASP A 310 -11.51 -5.77 7.18
N TYR A 311 -10.39 -5.44 6.55
CA TYR A 311 -10.37 -4.88 5.21
C TYR A 311 -10.41 -5.96 4.12
N SER A 312 -10.32 -7.26 4.44
CA SER A 312 -10.16 -8.34 3.45
C SER A 312 -11.25 -8.34 2.38
N SER A 313 -12.51 -8.31 2.81
CA SER A 313 -13.67 -8.29 1.92
C SER A 313 -13.74 -6.97 1.12
N LEU A 314 -13.45 -5.84 1.76
CA LEU A 314 -13.47 -4.52 1.12
C LEU A 314 -12.39 -4.38 0.05
N LEU A 315 -11.22 -5.02 0.24
CA LEU A 315 -10.17 -5.09 -0.77
C LEU A 315 -10.55 -5.94 -1.97
N GLU A 316 -11.10 -7.13 -1.73
CA GLU A 316 -11.60 -7.99 -2.81
C GLU A 316 -12.66 -7.25 -3.64
N PHE A 317 -13.58 -6.57 -2.95
CA PHE A 317 -14.58 -5.72 -3.58
C PHE A 317 -13.94 -4.58 -4.39
N ASN A 318 -12.96 -3.85 -3.83
CA ASN A 318 -12.26 -2.78 -4.53
C ASN A 318 -11.57 -3.28 -5.80
N LEU A 319 -10.93 -4.46 -5.75
CA LEU A 319 -10.28 -5.09 -6.90
C LEU A 319 -11.28 -5.44 -8.01
N LEU A 320 -12.44 -6.01 -7.66
CA LEU A 320 -13.46 -6.36 -8.64
C LEU A 320 -14.10 -5.12 -9.28
N VAL A 321 -14.48 -4.13 -8.48
CA VAL A 321 -15.01 -2.85 -8.97
C VAL A 321 -14.00 -2.14 -9.88
N SER A 322 -12.70 -2.25 -9.57
CA SER A 322 -11.63 -1.71 -10.38
C SER A 322 -11.55 -2.37 -11.77
N ARG A 323 -11.80 -3.68 -11.86
CA ARG A 323 -11.86 -4.42 -13.13
C ARG A 323 -13.08 -4.09 -13.96
N LEU A 324 -14.18 -3.66 -13.33
CA LEU A 324 -15.39 -3.17 -14.02
C LEU A 324 -15.21 -1.77 -14.63
N GLY A 325 -14.01 -1.19 -14.64
CA GLY A 325 -13.75 0.13 -15.22
C GLY A 325 -14.27 1.30 -14.39
N GLN A 326 -14.84 1.05 -13.21
CA GLN A 326 -15.38 2.08 -12.30
C GLN A 326 -14.26 2.92 -11.64
N ARG A 327 -12.98 2.65 -11.91
CA ARG A 327 -11.82 3.18 -11.14
C ARG A 327 -11.48 4.65 -11.41
N ALA A 328 -11.93 5.24 -12.52
CA ALA A 328 -11.53 6.59 -12.92
C ALA A 328 -12.75 7.51 -13.12
N GLY A 329 -12.91 8.52 -12.27
CA GLY A 329 -13.80 9.66 -12.55
C GLY A 329 -15.21 9.62 -11.96
N THR A 330 -15.54 8.67 -11.08
CA THR A 330 -16.81 8.68 -10.33
C THR A 330 -16.83 9.88 -9.38
N SER A 331 -17.31 11.03 -9.86
CA SER A 331 -17.50 12.23 -9.06
C SER A 331 -18.34 11.92 -7.82
N GLU A 332 -18.19 12.69 -6.75
CA GLU A 332 -19.11 12.66 -5.60
C GLU A 332 -20.58 12.65 -6.04
N LYS A 333 -20.90 13.34 -7.13
CA LYS A 333 -22.20 13.35 -7.79
C LYS A 333 -22.70 11.97 -8.21
N VAL A 334 -21.83 11.06 -8.65
CA VAL A 334 -22.23 9.72 -9.09
C VAL A 334 -22.56 8.82 -7.90
N LEU A 335 -21.80 8.93 -6.80
CA LEU A 335 -22.14 8.24 -5.55
C LEU A 335 -23.48 8.74 -5.00
N GLU A 336 -23.70 10.05 -5.02
CA GLU A 336 -24.98 10.65 -4.61
C GLU A 336 -26.15 10.22 -5.51
N GLU A 337 -25.94 10.15 -6.82
CA GLU A 337 -26.98 9.68 -7.76
C GLU A 337 -27.30 8.19 -7.56
N GLN A 338 -26.28 7.35 -7.35
CA GLN A 338 -26.49 5.94 -7.02
C GLN A 338 -27.24 5.78 -5.70
N ALA A 339 -26.89 6.54 -4.66
CA ALA A 339 -27.61 6.54 -3.40
C ALA A 339 -29.07 7.00 -3.56
N ARG A 340 -29.32 8.03 -4.39
CA ARG A 340 -30.68 8.50 -4.70
C ARG A 340 -31.51 7.43 -5.41
N ARG A 341 -30.92 6.71 -6.38
CA ARG A 341 -31.58 5.60 -7.09
C ARG A 341 -31.83 4.42 -6.16
N ALA A 342 -30.87 4.07 -5.31
CA ALA A 342 -31.01 3.02 -4.30
C ALA A 342 -32.13 3.32 -3.29
N ARG A 343 -32.24 4.57 -2.82
CA ARG A 343 -33.34 5.00 -1.92
C ARG A 343 -34.72 4.82 -2.56
N LYS A 344 -34.85 5.06 -3.87
CA LYS A 344 -36.14 4.93 -4.59
C LYS A 344 -36.64 3.50 -4.63
N LEU A 345 -35.74 2.52 -4.57
CA LEU A 345 -36.07 1.10 -4.54
C LEU A 345 -36.61 0.64 -3.18
N GLN A 346 -36.55 1.46 -2.12
CA GLN A 346 -37.15 1.18 -0.80
C GLN A 346 -36.82 -0.19 -0.19
N GLY A 347 -35.66 -0.77 -0.53
CA GLY A 347 -35.25 -2.10 -0.05
C GLY A 347 -35.59 -3.26 -1.00
N ASP A 348 -36.13 -2.98 -2.19
CA ASP A 348 -36.29 -3.96 -3.25
C ASP A 348 -34.93 -4.58 -3.58
N ARG A 349 -34.89 -5.92 -3.54
CA ARG A 349 -33.68 -6.67 -3.84
C ARG A 349 -33.57 -6.91 -5.33
N LEU A 350 -32.35 -6.77 -5.85
CA LEU A 350 -32.07 -6.85 -7.28
C LEU A 350 -31.39 -8.17 -7.65
N GLY A 351 -31.88 -8.78 -8.72
CA GLY A 351 -31.21 -9.89 -9.38
C GLY A 351 -29.99 -9.42 -10.17
N LEU A 352 -29.25 -10.35 -10.76
CA LEU A 352 -28.03 -10.03 -11.51
C LEU A 352 -28.29 -9.07 -12.69
N ASP A 353 -29.37 -9.32 -13.45
CA ASP A 353 -29.73 -8.50 -14.61
C ASP A 353 -30.14 -7.08 -14.22
N ASP A 354 -30.97 -6.93 -13.19
CA ASP A 354 -31.39 -5.63 -12.67
C ASP A 354 -30.22 -4.86 -12.05
N PHE A 355 -29.27 -5.57 -11.42
CA PHE A 355 -28.03 -4.98 -10.92
C PHE A 355 -27.13 -4.48 -12.07
N ALA A 356 -27.02 -5.24 -13.17
CA ALA A 356 -26.34 -4.81 -14.39
C ALA A 356 -26.97 -3.53 -14.95
N GLN A 357 -28.30 -3.48 -15.06
CA GLN A 357 -29.04 -2.30 -15.49
C GLN A 357 -28.85 -1.13 -14.53
N PHE A 358 -28.83 -1.38 -13.21
CA PHE A 358 -28.57 -0.33 -12.22
C PHE A 358 -27.22 0.34 -12.46
N LEU A 359 -26.17 -0.44 -12.76
CA LEU A 359 -24.83 0.07 -13.01
C LEU A 359 -24.58 0.55 -14.44
N ASN A 360 -25.53 0.35 -15.36
CA ASN A 360 -25.35 0.53 -16.80
C ASN A 360 -24.15 -0.29 -17.33
N LEU A 361 -24.04 -1.54 -16.89
CA LEU A 361 -22.97 -2.47 -17.28
C LEU A 361 -23.55 -3.75 -17.87
N PRO A 362 -22.87 -4.38 -18.83
CA PRO A 362 -23.24 -5.72 -19.29
C PRO A 362 -23.00 -6.75 -18.19
N VAL A 363 -23.76 -7.85 -18.22
CA VAL A 363 -23.51 -9.01 -17.37
C VAL A 363 -22.19 -9.64 -17.78
N THR A 364 -21.27 -9.73 -16.82
CA THR A 364 -19.93 -10.31 -16.98
C THR A 364 -19.60 -11.18 -15.78
N ASP A 365 -18.60 -12.05 -15.90
CA ASP A 365 -18.13 -12.86 -14.77
C ASP A 365 -17.68 -12.01 -13.58
N THR A 366 -17.08 -10.84 -13.86
CA THR A 366 -16.65 -9.91 -12.81
C THR A 366 -17.85 -9.27 -12.12
N LEU A 367 -18.89 -8.87 -12.88
CA LEU A 367 -20.11 -8.34 -12.29
C LEU A 367 -20.83 -9.38 -11.42
N THR A 368 -20.87 -10.63 -11.89
CA THR A 368 -21.43 -11.76 -11.16
C THR A 368 -20.70 -12.00 -9.84
N GLN A 369 -19.36 -11.93 -9.84
CA GLN A 369 -18.57 -11.99 -8.61
C GLN A 369 -18.92 -10.86 -7.65
N VAL A 370 -19.03 -9.61 -8.13
CA VAL A 370 -19.43 -8.48 -7.29
C VAL A 370 -20.82 -8.70 -6.69
N HIS A 371 -21.80 -9.10 -7.50
CA HIS A 371 -23.17 -9.37 -7.04
C HIS A 371 -23.17 -10.44 -5.94
N SER A 372 -22.45 -11.55 -6.14
CA SER A 372 -22.37 -12.64 -5.15
C SER A 372 -21.80 -12.24 -3.78
N MET A 373 -21.00 -11.16 -3.70
CA MET A 373 -20.48 -10.66 -2.41
C MET A 373 -21.59 -10.08 -1.51
N PHE A 374 -22.68 -9.60 -2.11
CA PHE A 374 -23.80 -8.97 -1.41
C PHE A 374 -25.02 -9.89 -1.28
N ASP A 375 -25.01 -11.06 -1.92
CA ASP A 375 -26.05 -12.08 -1.76
C ASP A 375 -25.94 -12.74 -0.39
N GLN A 376 -26.59 -12.15 0.61
CA GLN A 376 -26.57 -12.65 1.99
C GLN A 376 -27.30 -13.99 2.14
N HIS A 377 -28.41 -14.18 1.41
CA HIS A 377 -29.31 -15.32 1.60
C HIS A 377 -29.04 -16.50 0.64
N GLY A 378 -28.22 -16.31 -0.39
CA GLY A 378 -27.99 -17.32 -1.42
C GLY A 378 -29.17 -17.47 -2.38
N ASP A 379 -30.09 -16.50 -2.40
CA ASP A 379 -31.29 -16.48 -3.23
C ASP A 379 -31.08 -15.70 -4.54
N GLY A 380 -29.86 -15.24 -4.80
CA GLY A 380 -29.52 -14.47 -6.01
C GLY A 380 -30.06 -13.04 -5.99
N GLN A 381 -30.46 -12.53 -4.82
CA GLN A 381 -31.06 -11.20 -4.66
C GLN A 381 -30.21 -10.35 -3.71
N ILE A 382 -29.89 -9.11 -4.10
CA ILE A 382 -29.06 -8.21 -3.30
C ILE A 382 -29.75 -6.90 -2.95
N ASP A 383 -29.52 -6.40 -1.75
CA ASP A 383 -29.84 -5.02 -1.43
C ASP A 383 -28.77 -4.09 -2.02
N ILE A 384 -29.19 -3.27 -2.99
CA ILE A 384 -28.29 -2.35 -3.68
C ILE A 384 -27.67 -1.29 -2.75
N ARG A 385 -28.34 -0.96 -1.64
CA ARG A 385 -27.82 0.00 -0.65
C ARG A 385 -26.51 -0.50 -0.04
N HIS A 386 -26.38 -1.81 0.17
CA HIS A 386 -25.13 -2.43 0.64
C HIS A 386 -23.97 -2.22 -0.33
N TYR A 387 -24.22 -2.38 -1.63
CA TYR A 387 -23.22 -2.10 -2.67
C TYR A 387 -22.78 -0.64 -2.66
N VAL A 388 -23.73 0.30 -2.56
CA VAL A 388 -23.42 1.75 -2.55
C VAL A 388 -22.61 2.13 -1.31
N ILE A 389 -22.92 1.56 -0.14
CA ILE A 389 -22.15 1.77 1.09
C ILE A 389 -20.74 1.24 0.92
N ALA A 390 -20.58 -0.01 0.46
CA ALA A 390 -19.27 -0.61 0.22
C ALA A 390 -18.45 0.22 -0.78
N LEU A 391 -19.09 0.69 -1.85
CA LEU A 391 -18.47 1.58 -2.84
C LEU A 391 -18.03 2.90 -2.22
N SER A 392 -18.86 3.53 -1.39
CA SER A 392 -18.47 4.75 -0.67
C SER A 392 -17.30 4.50 0.28
N THR A 393 -17.31 3.39 1.04
CA THR A 393 -16.23 3.02 1.97
C THR A 393 -14.89 2.85 1.27
N VAL A 394 -14.83 2.12 0.15
CA VAL A 394 -13.56 1.89 -0.57
C VAL A 394 -13.08 3.12 -1.34
N ARG A 395 -13.98 4.05 -1.68
CA ARG A 395 -13.64 5.31 -2.38
C ARG A 395 -13.30 6.45 -1.44
N ARG A 396 -13.80 6.41 -0.21
CA ARG A 396 -13.62 7.44 0.82
C ARG A 396 -13.19 6.84 2.17
N PRO A 397 -12.13 6.01 2.21
CA PRO A 397 -11.76 5.28 3.43
C PRO A 397 -11.37 6.19 4.60
N SER A 398 -10.95 7.44 4.34
CA SER A 398 -10.64 8.45 5.36
C SER A 398 -11.84 9.33 5.76
N GLU A 399 -12.99 9.23 5.07
CA GLU A 399 -14.17 10.06 5.31
C GLU A 399 -15.36 9.20 5.73
N SER A 400 -15.13 8.30 6.69
CA SER A 400 -16.12 7.33 7.16
C SER A 400 -17.43 7.99 7.61
N MET A 401 -17.40 9.17 8.24
CA MET A 401 -18.61 9.91 8.61
C MET A 401 -19.43 10.39 7.40
N LYS A 402 -18.79 10.74 6.28
CA LYS A 402 -19.54 11.06 5.04
C LYS A 402 -20.22 9.82 4.48
N THR A 403 -19.55 8.67 4.56
CA THR A 403 -20.14 7.38 4.16
C THR A 403 -21.32 7.01 5.07
N LEU A 404 -21.19 7.21 6.38
CA LEU A 404 -22.29 7.03 7.33
C LEU A 404 -23.47 7.92 6.97
N LYS A 405 -23.24 9.21 6.71
CA LYS A 405 -24.29 10.15 6.30
C LYS A 405 -24.97 9.74 4.99
N LEU A 406 -24.20 9.24 4.02
CA LEU A 406 -24.74 8.72 2.77
C LEU A 406 -25.63 7.50 3.01
N ALA A 407 -25.22 6.61 3.92
CA ALA A 407 -26.00 5.44 4.32
C ALA A 407 -27.32 5.87 4.97
N PHE A 408 -27.29 6.79 5.96
CA PHE A 408 -28.51 7.32 6.58
C PHE A 408 -29.48 7.89 5.54
N LYS A 409 -29.01 8.68 4.57
CA LYS A 409 -29.87 9.19 3.48
C LYS A 409 -30.60 8.11 2.68
N MET A 410 -30.07 6.88 2.61
CA MET A 410 -30.70 5.76 1.89
C MET A 410 -31.69 4.97 2.74
N TYR A 411 -31.53 4.95 4.05
CA TYR A 411 -32.33 4.14 4.99
C TYR A 411 -33.33 4.96 5.81
N GLU A 412 -33.10 6.27 5.97
CA GLU A 412 -33.90 7.12 6.83
C GLU A 412 -35.38 7.17 6.38
N ASN A 413 -36.27 7.09 7.37
CA ASN A 413 -37.68 7.36 7.16
C ASN A 413 -37.88 8.81 6.70
N LYS A 414 -38.73 9.02 5.68
CA LYS A 414 -39.03 10.35 5.12
C LYS A 414 -39.60 11.36 6.12
N GLU A 415 -40.30 10.89 7.16
CA GLU A 415 -40.97 11.78 8.10
C GLU A 415 -40.07 12.20 9.27
N LYS A 416 -39.32 11.24 9.83
CA LYS A 416 -38.56 11.44 11.08
C LYS A 416 -37.05 11.42 10.93
N GLY A 417 -36.53 10.99 9.77
CA GLY A 417 -35.08 10.85 9.58
C GLY A 417 -34.46 9.68 10.38
N GLU A 418 -35.29 8.79 10.92
CA GLU A 418 -34.87 7.67 11.76
C GLU A 418 -34.46 6.44 10.91
N VAL A 419 -33.43 5.72 11.38
CA VAL A 419 -32.99 4.42 10.86
C VAL A 419 -33.18 3.38 11.97
N ILE A 420 -33.65 2.18 11.61
CA ILE A 420 -33.86 1.06 12.55
C ILE A 420 -32.53 0.38 12.90
N GLU A 421 -32.50 -0.29 14.06
CA GLU A 421 -31.32 -0.99 14.58
C GLU A 421 -30.73 -2.00 13.58
N GLU A 422 -31.57 -2.83 12.95
CA GLU A 422 -31.11 -3.87 12.03
C GLU A 422 -30.41 -3.29 10.79
N ASP A 423 -30.96 -2.20 10.25
CA ASP A 423 -30.37 -1.49 9.11
C ASP A 423 -29.05 -0.81 9.53
N LEU A 424 -28.99 -0.21 10.73
CA LEU A 424 -27.75 0.38 11.23
C LEU A 424 -26.66 -0.68 11.43
N ALA A 425 -27.02 -1.87 11.93
CA ALA A 425 -26.08 -2.98 12.07
C ALA A 425 -25.50 -3.37 10.70
N ALA A 426 -26.34 -3.54 9.68
CA ALA A 426 -25.90 -3.84 8.32
C ALA A 426 -24.99 -2.76 7.72
N ILE A 427 -25.30 -1.47 7.94
CA ILE A 427 -24.46 -0.34 7.54
C ILE A 427 -23.06 -0.46 8.18
N LEU A 428 -23.01 -0.65 9.50
CA LEU A 428 -21.76 -0.73 10.27
C LEU A 428 -20.95 -1.98 9.92
N GLU A 429 -21.59 -3.13 9.68
CA GLU A 429 -20.92 -4.34 9.20
C GLU A 429 -20.12 -4.09 7.92
N ILE A 430 -20.72 -3.39 6.94
CA ILE A 430 -20.08 -3.10 5.66
C ILE A 430 -18.96 -2.07 5.83
N MET A 431 -19.21 -0.99 6.58
CA MET A 431 -18.23 0.08 6.78
C MET A 431 -17.01 -0.39 7.57
N LEU A 432 -17.21 -1.20 8.61
CA LEU A 432 -16.13 -1.73 9.44
C LEU A 432 -15.51 -3.00 8.83
N GLY A 433 -16.18 -3.61 7.85
CA GLY A 433 -15.77 -4.84 7.18
C GLY A 433 -15.94 -6.10 8.04
N VAL A 434 -16.77 -6.05 9.08
CA VAL A 434 -16.96 -7.11 10.08
C VAL A 434 -18.28 -7.85 9.87
N GLN A 435 -18.56 -8.85 10.71
CA GLN A 435 -19.79 -9.64 10.68
C GLN A 435 -20.44 -9.66 12.06
N GLU A 436 -21.78 -9.74 12.09
CA GLU A 436 -22.60 -9.93 13.29
C GLU A 436 -22.40 -8.76 14.27
N VAL A 437 -22.66 -7.52 13.82
CA VAL A 437 -22.57 -6.33 14.69
C VAL A 437 -23.78 -6.27 15.63
N GLU A 438 -23.51 -6.20 16.94
CA GLU A 438 -24.52 -6.04 17.98
C GLU A 438 -24.54 -4.60 18.50
N LEU A 439 -25.72 -3.98 18.50
CA LEU A 439 -25.93 -2.57 18.86
C LEU A 439 -26.63 -2.38 20.22
N SER A 440 -26.93 -3.46 20.93
CA SER A 440 -27.56 -3.43 22.26
C SER A 440 -26.84 -2.48 23.22
N GLY A 441 -25.50 -2.53 23.26
CA GLY A 441 -24.68 -1.64 24.09
C GLY A 441 -24.76 -0.17 23.71
N LEU A 442 -24.99 0.15 22.43
CA LEU A 442 -25.21 1.51 21.95
C LEU A 442 -26.59 2.02 22.40
N PHE A 443 -27.65 1.28 22.10
CA PHE A 443 -29.02 1.69 22.42
C PHE A 443 -29.27 1.78 23.93
N LEU A 444 -28.66 0.90 24.74
CA LEU A 444 -28.68 1.01 26.21
C LEU A 444 -27.99 2.27 26.74
N SER A 445 -27.04 2.83 25.98
CA SER A 445 -26.28 4.02 26.38
C SER A 445 -26.92 5.33 25.90
N LEU A 446 -27.95 5.25 25.06
CA LEU A 446 -28.73 6.40 24.62
C LEU A 446 -29.89 6.56 25.63
N ASP A 447 -29.91 7.66 26.37
CA ASP A 447 -30.90 7.96 27.43
C ASP A 447 -32.35 8.22 26.89
N GLY A 448 -32.70 7.63 25.75
CA GLY A 448 -33.99 7.78 25.06
C GLY A 448 -34.95 6.60 25.27
N PRO A 449 -36.21 6.73 24.83
CA PRO A 449 -37.15 5.61 24.81
C PRO A 449 -36.63 4.49 23.90
N ASP A 450 -36.80 3.24 24.34
CA ASP A 450 -36.36 2.00 23.67
C ASP A 450 -37.13 1.78 22.36
N THR A 451 -36.79 2.56 21.35
CA THR A 451 -37.48 2.64 20.06
C THR A 451 -36.78 1.86 18.96
N ASN A 452 -35.60 1.26 19.26
CA ASN A 452 -34.69 0.62 18.31
C ASN A 452 -34.46 1.45 17.04
N LYS A 453 -34.46 2.78 17.19
CA LYS A 453 -34.37 3.75 16.10
C LYS A 453 -33.46 4.90 16.50
N ILE A 454 -32.74 5.43 15.53
CA ILE A 454 -31.76 6.50 15.76
C ILE A 454 -31.66 7.41 14.54
N THR A 455 -31.42 8.71 14.77
CA THR A 455 -31.15 9.67 13.70
C THR A 455 -29.64 9.79 13.44
N TYR A 456 -29.27 10.34 12.28
CA TYR A 456 -27.86 10.58 11.97
C TYR A 456 -27.23 11.54 12.98
N ASP A 457 -27.94 12.59 13.38
CA ASP A 457 -27.41 13.64 14.25
C ASP A 457 -27.16 13.10 15.66
N ASP A 458 -28.07 12.26 16.18
CA ASP A 458 -27.89 11.61 17.49
C ASP A 458 -26.67 10.69 17.49
N LEU A 459 -26.54 9.82 16.47
CA LEU A 459 -25.40 8.92 16.35
C LEU A 459 -24.09 9.69 16.15
N HIS A 460 -24.10 10.72 15.31
CA HIS A 460 -22.94 11.56 15.06
C HIS A 460 -22.46 12.24 16.35
N HIS A 461 -23.38 12.85 17.09
CA HIS A 461 -23.08 13.49 18.37
C HIS A 461 -22.53 12.49 19.37
N PHE A 462 -23.13 11.31 19.47
CA PHE A 462 -22.66 10.25 20.36
C PHE A 462 -21.23 9.79 20.00
N ILE A 463 -20.93 9.64 18.70
CA ILE A 463 -19.58 9.27 18.23
C ILE A 463 -18.56 10.37 18.56
N GLU A 464 -18.91 11.65 18.39
CA GLU A 464 -18.03 12.78 18.71
C GLU A 464 -17.69 12.84 20.20
N GLN A 465 -18.66 12.54 21.07
CA GLN A 465 -18.44 12.48 22.53
C GLN A 465 -17.63 11.24 22.97
N HIS A 466 -17.56 10.19 22.13
CA HIS A 466 -16.94 8.92 22.47
C HIS A 466 -15.84 8.52 21.47
N PRO A 467 -14.59 9.00 21.64
CA PRO A 467 -13.46 8.71 20.73
C PRO A 467 -13.14 7.22 20.53
N HIS A 468 -13.59 6.36 21.45
CA HIS A 468 -13.44 4.91 21.41
C HIS A 468 -14.76 4.19 21.15
N PHE A 469 -15.67 4.83 20.39
CA PHE A 469 -17.03 4.36 20.11
C PHE A 469 -17.09 2.88 19.77
N VAL A 470 -16.44 2.45 18.68
CA VAL A 470 -16.48 1.07 18.22
C VAL A 470 -15.93 0.09 19.26
N GLN A 471 -14.85 0.45 19.95
CA GLN A 471 -14.28 -0.46 20.95
C GLN A 471 -15.16 -0.60 22.20
N LYS A 472 -15.97 0.41 22.53
CA LYS A 472 -16.72 0.47 23.78
C LYS A 472 -18.16 0.01 23.64
N TYR A 473 -18.84 0.41 22.56
CA TYR A 473 -20.30 0.34 22.41
C TYR A 473 -20.76 -0.65 21.34
N LEU A 474 -19.84 -1.18 20.52
CA LEU A 474 -20.14 -2.24 19.55
C LEU A 474 -19.51 -3.56 20.00
N ASP A 475 -20.22 -4.67 19.80
CA ASP A 475 -19.62 -6.01 19.75
C ASP A 475 -19.81 -6.61 18.36
N PHE A 476 -18.87 -7.45 17.93
CA PHE A 476 -18.98 -8.20 16.68
C PHE A 476 -18.11 -9.46 16.69
N LYS A 477 -18.25 -10.29 15.66
CA LYS A 477 -17.42 -11.48 15.49
C LYS A 477 -15.95 -11.10 15.30
N ASN A 478 -15.05 -11.69 16.08
CA ASN A 478 -13.62 -11.34 16.16
C ASN A 478 -13.32 -9.94 16.72
N HIS A 479 -14.23 -9.35 17.52
CA HIS A 479 -13.99 -8.10 18.21
C HIS A 479 -12.68 -8.13 19.03
N PRO A 480 -11.84 -7.06 19.03
CA PRO A 480 -10.54 -7.07 19.73
C PRO A 480 -10.62 -7.40 21.23
N ARG A 481 -11.76 -7.11 21.89
CA ARG A 481 -11.99 -7.50 23.29
C ARG A 481 -12.07 -9.02 23.50
N LYS A 482 -12.52 -9.79 22.50
CA LYS A 482 -12.61 -11.26 22.58
C LYS A 482 -11.24 -11.94 22.65
N PHE A 483 -10.17 -11.27 22.21
CA PHE A 483 -8.78 -11.73 22.38
C PHE A 483 -8.14 -11.32 23.72
N CYS A 484 -8.68 -10.31 24.41
CA CYS A 484 -8.18 -9.86 25.71
C CYS A 484 -8.85 -10.56 26.89
N ILE A 485 -10.00 -11.20 26.69
CA ILE A 485 -10.73 -11.94 27.71
C ILE A 485 -10.70 -13.42 27.34
N ALA A 486 -9.66 -14.13 27.76
CA ALA A 486 -9.81 -15.56 28.01
C ALA A 486 -10.93 -15.69 29.06
N ARG A 487 -12.13 -16.11 28.64
CA ARG A 487 -13.26 -16.35 29.54
C ARG A 487 -12.77 -17.23 30.70
N PRO A 488 -12.92 -16.81 31.98
CA PRO A 488 -12.84 -17.76 33.08
C PRO A 488 -13.95 -18.79 32.82
N LYS A 489 -13.61 -20.09 32.86
CA LYS A 489 -14.61 -21.13 32.88
C LYS A 489 -15.57 -20.81 34.03
N SER A 490 -16.84 -20.57 33.70
CA SER A 490 -17.91 -20.50 34.68
C SER A 490 -17.93 -21.84 35.42
N CYS A 491 -17.54 -21.83 36.68
CA CYS A 491 -17.84 -22.90 37.61
C CYS A 491 -19.35 -22.82 37.88
N ASN A 492 -20.11 -23.71 37.24
CA ASN A 492 -21.47 -23.98 37.65
C ASN A 492 -21.44 -24.59 39.06
N GLY A 493 -21.84 -23.81 40.05
CA GLY A 493 -22.29 -24.32 41.32
C GLY A 493 -23.54 -25.16 41.12
N LYS A 494 -23.49 -26.42 41.54
CA LYS A 494 -24.67 -27.18 41.96
C LYS A 494 -24.43 -27.61 43.39
N ASN A 495 -25.02 -26.85 44.32
CA ASN A 495 -25.39 -27.38 45.62
C ASN A 495 -26.61 -28.30 45.40
N HIS A 496 -26.52 -29.51 45.90
CA HIS A 496 -27.66 -30.23 46.43
C HIS A 496 -27.16 -31.03 47.64
N ASP A 497 -27.52 -30.54 48.83
CA ASP A 497 -27.57 -31.34 50.05
C ASP A 497 -28.64 -32.43 49.91
N LYS A 498 -28.36 -33.62 50.45
CA LYS A 498 -29.19 -34.32 51.45
C LYS A 498 -28.59 -35.68 51.84
N ASP A 499 -28.30 -35.80 53.13
CA ASP A 499 -28.58 -36.92 54.05
C ASP A 499 -28.51 -38.36 53.50
N ASP A 500 -27.42 -39.08 53.80
CA ASP A 500 -27.33 -40.24 54.69
C ASP A 500 -25.93 -40.88 54.65
#